data_AF-A0A928EVI0-F1
#
_entry.id   AF-A0A928EVI0-F1
#
_cell.length_a   1.000
_cell.length_b   1.000
_cell.length_c   1.000
_cell.angle_alpha   90.00
_cell.angle_beta   90.00
_cell.angle_gamma   90.00
#
_symmetry.space_group_name_H-M   'P 1'
#
loop_
_entity.id
_entity.type
_entity.pdbx_description
1 polymer ?
#
loop_
_entity_poly.entity_id
_entity_poly.type
_entity_poly.pdbx_seq_one_letter_code
_entity_poly.pdbx_strand_id
1 'polypeptide(L)'
;MLVEKRRDKMLKLFGGLLILSVGIFAAFVSVQYEKKRLTVVDGWIDLILYIRGQIDCYLLPLGDILSGGDRALFEACMSPANAADLPAILGASEIYLDGDAKRTLESFVREIGAGYREEQLKRCDFFVASLRSQREKIAAALPLRTRLCATLCICIALATAILLW
;
A
#
# COMPACT_ATOMS: atom_id res chain seq x y z
N MET A 1 46.14 27.09 9.61
CA MET A 1 45.03 27.81 8.93
C MET A 1 44.55 27.19 7.62
N LEU A 2 45.41 26.77 6.67
CA LEU A 2 44.95 26.18 5.39
C LEU A 2 44.27 24.81 5.51
N VAL A 3 44.68 23.98 6.48
CA VAL A 3 44.09 22.65 6.74
C VAL A 3 42.68 22.76 7.33
N GLU A 4 42.46 23.74 8.19
CA GLU A 4 41.19 24.00 8.87
C GLU A 4 40.10 24.46 7.88
N LYS A 5 40.46 25.40 7.00
CA LYS A 5 39.57 25.89 5.93
C LYS A 5 39.20 24.81 4.90
N ARG A 6 40.04 23.78 4.73
CA ARG A 6 39.79 22.64 3.82
C ARG A 6 38.87 21.60 4.47
N ARG A 7 38.98 21.41 5.79
CA ARG A 7 38.13 20.51 6.60
C ARG A 7 36.69 21.03 6.71
N ASP A 8 36.51 22.33 6.88
CA ASP A 8 35.16 22.94 6.91
C ASP A 8 34.43 22.80 5.58
N LYS A 9 35.15 22.94 4.45
CA LYS A 9 34.57 22.72 3.11
C LYS A 9 34.17 21.26 2.87
N MET A 10 34.97 20.31 3.34
CA MET A 10 34.64 18.88 3.27
C MET A 10 33.37 18.58 4.09
N LEU A 11 33.30 19.02 5.34
CA LEU A 11 32.14 18.77 6.22
C LEU A 11 30.83 19.31 5.62
N LYS A 12 30.92 20.51 5.04
CA LYS A 12 29.86 21.19 4.33
C LYS A 12 29.36 20.40 3.11
N LEU A 13 30.28 19.84 2.33
CA LEU A 13 29.97 19.05 1.14
C LEU A 13 29.36 17.69 1.52
N PHE A 14 29.89 17.02 2.55
CA PHE A 14 29.33 15.79 3.08
C PHE A 14 27.93 16.01 3.69
N GLY A 15 27.71 17.11 4.40
CA GLY A 15 26.39 17.47 4.94
C GLY A 15 25.33 17.67 3.85
N GLY A 16 25.67 18.40 2.79
CA GLY A 16 24.77 18.56 1.63
C GLY A 16 24.46 17.24 0.93
N LEU A 17 25.48 16.40 0.73
CA LEU A 17 25.31 15.08 0.12
C LEU A 17 24.41 14.16 0.96
N LEU A 18 24.51 14.23 2.29
CA LEU A 18 23.73 13.41 3.22
C LEU A 18 22.25 13.83 3.24
N ILE A 19 21.96 15.13 3.16
CA ILE A 19 20.57 15.62 3.05
C ILE A 19 19.96 15.20 1.72
N LEU A 20 20.74 15.29 0.64
CA LEU A 20 20.32 14.82 -0.69
C LEU A 20 20.00 13.32 -0.70
N SER A 21 20.88 12.50 -0.13
CA SER A 21 20.68 11.04 -0.10
C SER A 21 19.46 10.65 0.73
N VAL A 22 19.23 11.30 1.88
CA VAL A 22 18.03 11.08 2.70
C VAL A 22 16.76 11.50 1.97
N GLY A 23 16.77 12.64 1.25
CA GLY A 23 15.62 13.09 0.46
C GLY A 23 15.27 12.13 -0.67
N ILE A 24 16.27 11.67 -1.42
CA ILE A 24 16.09 10.69 -2.50
C ILE A 24 15.60 9.36 -1.93
N PHE A 25 16.18 8.90 -0.82
CA PHE A 25 15.77 7.66 -0.16
C PHE A 25 14.31 7.75 0.33
N ALA A 26 13.93 8.85 1.00
CA ALA A 26 12.56 9.07 1.45
C ALA A 26 11.58 9.09 0.27
N ALA A 27 11.92 9.79 -0.82
CA ALA A 27 11.09 9.81 -2.03
C ALA A 27 10.92 8.40 -2.63
N PHE A 28 12.01 7.62 -2.73
CA PHE A 28 11.97 6.24 -3.22
C PHE A 28 11.10 5.34 -2.33
N VAL A 29 11.25 5.43 -1.02
CA VAL A 29 10.43 4.69 -0.05
C VAL A 29 8.96 5.07 -0.18
N SER A 30 8.63 6.35 -0.32
CA SER A 30 7.25 6.80 -0.54
C SER A 30 6.65 6.24 -1.84
N VAL A 31 7.40 6.22 -2.93
CA VAL A 31 6.94 5.63 -4.20
C VAL A 31 6.68 4.14 -4.05
N GLN A 32 7.61 3.41 -3.42
CA GLN A 32 7.48 1.97 -3.21
C GLN A 32 6.30 1.65 -2.28
N TYR A 33 6.09 2.47 -1.26
CA TYR A 33 4.97 2.33 -0.34
C TYR A 33 3.62 2.53 -1.05
N GLU A 34 3.48 3.57 -1.89
CA GLU A 34 2.25 3.79 -2.67
C GLU A 34 2.01 2.68 -3.72
N LYS A 35 3.07 2.15 -4.33
CA LYS A 35 2.96 0.98 -5.22
C LYS A 35 2.48 -0.26 -4.47
N LYS A 36 3.09 -0.58 -3.32
CA LYS A 36 2.68 -1.70 -2.48
C LYS A 36 1.24 -1.54 -2.02
N ARG A 37 0.83 -0.33 -1.66
CA ARG A 37 -0.55 -0.01 -1.30
C ARG A 37 -1.54 -0.32 -2.41
N LEU A 38 -1.24 0.04 -3.66
CA LEU A 38 -2.06 -0.38 -4.80
C LEU A 38 -2.10 -1.90 -4.96
N THR A 39 -0.95 -2.58 -4.85
CA THR A 39 -0.89 -4.05 -4.95
C THR A 39 -1.72 -4.73 -3.87
N VAL A 40 -1.70 -4.23 -2.64
CA VAL A 40 -2.51 -4.76 -1.54
C VAL A 40 -4.00 -4.57 -1.80
N VAL A 41 -4.41 -3.39 -2.26
CA VAL A 41 -5.82 -3.13 -2.61
C VAL A 41 -6.27 -4.03 -3.77
N ASP A 42 -5.42 -4.21 -4.79
CA ASP A 42 -5.68 -5.11 -5.92
C ASP A 42 -5.76 -6.58 -5.44
N GLY A 43 -4.87 -7.00 -4.56
CA GLY A 43 -4.91 -8.32 -3.93
C GLY A 43 -6.19 -8.58 -3.15
N TRP A 44 -6.67 -7.58 -2.41
CA TRP A 44 -7.97 -7.67 -1.71
C TRP A 44 -9.15 -7.76 -2.67
N ILE A 45 -9.12 -7.03 -3.79
CA ILE A 45 -10.16 -7.14 -4.83
C ILE A 45 -10.17 -8.57 -5.41
N ASP A 46 -9.00 -9.10 -5.74
CA ASP A 46 -8.88 -10.46 -6.28
C ASP A 46 -9.32 -11.52 -5.26
N LEU A 47 -8.99 -11.34 -3.98
CA LEU A 47 -9.44 -12.22 -2.90
C LEU A 47 -10.97 -12.20 -2.75
N ILE A 48 -11.60 -11.02 -2.79
CA ILE A 48 -13.07 -10.91 -2.68
C ILE A 48 -13.75 -11.51 -3.92
N LEU A 49 -13.17 -11.34 -5.11
CA LEU A 49 -13.68 -11.98 -6.34
C LEU A 49 -13.53 -13.50 -6.30
N TYR A 50 -12.42 -14.00 -5.75
CA TYR A 50 -12.23 -15.44 -5.53
C TYR A 50 -13.28 -16.00 -4.56
N ILE A 51 -13.48 -15.33 -3.42
CA ILE A 51 -14.51 -15.71 -2.43
C ILE A 51 -15.90 -15.70 -3.06
N ARG A 52 -16.23 -14.64 -3.82
CA ARG A 52 -17.50 -14.54 -4.56
C ARG A 52 -17.69 -15.73 -5.50
N GLY A 53 -16.67 -16.08 -6.30
CA GLY A 53 -16.73 -17.19 -7.24
C GLY A 53 -16.91 -18.55 -6.54
N GLN A 54 -16.24 -18.75 -5.40
CA GLN A 54 -16.37 -19.98 -4.63
C GLN A 54 -17.74 -20.13 -3.95
N ILE A 55 -18.30 -19.02 -3.43
CA ILE A 55 -19.66 -19.00 -2.88
C ILE A 55 -20.69 -19.26 -3.99
N ASP A 56 -20.49 -18.68 -5.17
CA ASP A 56 -21.43 -18.79 -6.30
C ASP A 56 -21.44 -20.20 -6.92
N CYS A 57 -20.25 -20.77 -7.16
CA CYS A 57 -20.12 -22.06 -7.84
C CYS A 57 -20.32 -23.26 -6.90
N TYR A 58 -19.92 -23.15 -5.63
CA TYR A 58 -19.76 -24.33 -4.78
C TYR A 58 -20.40 -24.22 -3.39
N LEU A 59 -20.97 -23.06 -3.01
CA LEU A 59 -21.57 -22.85 -1.67
C LEU A 59 -20.61 -23.18 -0.51
N LEU A 60 -19.30 -23.08 -0.73
CA LEU A 60 -18.31 -23.44 0.28
C LEU A 60 -18.37 -22.49 1.48
N PRO A 61 -18.18 -22.99 2.72
CA PRO A 61 -17.97 -22.15 3.88
C PRO A 61 -16.62 -21.43 3.77
N LEU A 62 -16.54 -20.23 4.35
CA LEU A 62 -15.41 -19.32 4.20
C LEU A 62 -14.06 -19.93 4.65
N GLY A 63 -14.05 -20.77 5.67
CA GLY A 63 -12.82 -21.45 6.13
C GLY A 63 -12.26 -22.45 5.11
N ASP A 64 -13.13 -23.13 4.36
CA ASP A 64 -12.72 -24.07 3.32
C ASP A 64 -12.22 -23.33 2.07
N ILE A 65 -12.80 -22.16 1.77
CA ILE A 65 -12.35 -21.27 0.69
C ILE A 65 -10.92 -20.79 0.95
N LEU A 66 -10.63 -20.36 2.18
CA LEU A 66 -9.32 -19.84 2.57
C LEU A 66 -8.27 -20.94 2.64
N SER A 67 -8.61 -22.13 3.12
CA SER A 67 -7.67 -23.26 3.16
C SER A 67 -7.30 -23.80 1.77
N GLY A 68 -8.20 -23.66 0.79
CA GLY A 68 -7.95 -24.02 -0.62
C GLY A 68 -7.40 -22.88 -1.49
N GLY A 69 -7.18 -21.69 -0.94
CA GLY A 69 -6.73 -20.51 -1.68
C GLY A 69 -5.30 -20.64 -2.21
N ASP A 70 -5.04 -20.14 -3.42
CA ASP A 70 -3.70 -20.13 -4.00
C ASP A 70 -2.78 -19.18 -3.23
N ARG A 71 -1.50 -19.55 -3.11
CA ARG A 71 -0.46 -18.78 -2.42
C ARG A 71 -0.30 -17.38 -3.00
N ALA A 72 -0.47 -17.23 -4.31
CA ALA A 72 -0.37 -15.94 -5.00
C ALA A 72 -1.41 -14.91 -4.50
N LEU A 73 -2.61 -15.36 -4.11
CA LEU A 73 -3.67 -14.48 -3.60
C LEU A 73 -3.30 -13.91 -2.21
N PHE A 74 -2.73 -14.75 -1.35
CA PHE A 74 -2.28 -14.33 -0.02
C PHE A 74 -1.05 -13.42 -0.10
N GLU A 75 -0.11 -13.72 -0.99
CA GLU A 75 1.06 -12.87 -1.24
C GLU A 75 0.67 -11.47 -1.75
N ALA A 76 -0.34 -11.38 -2.63
CA ALA A 76 -0.88 -10.10 -3.08
C ALA A 76 -1.49 -9.28 -1.94
N CYS A 77 -2.09 -9.94 -0.94
CA CYS A 77 -2.59 -9.33 0.29
C CYS A 77 -1.49 -9.09 1.34
N MET A 78 -0.20 -9.33 1.03
CA MET A 78 0.92 -9.24 1.97
C MET A 78 0.76 -10.14 3.22
N SER A 79 -0.02 -11.21 3.09
CA SER A 79 -0.28 -12.17 4.15
C SER A 79 0.62 -13.41 3.97
N PRO A 80 1.07 -14.07 5.04
CA PRO A 80 1.75 -15.35 4.92
C PRO A 80 0.87 -16.36 4.19
N ALA A 81 1.49 -17.23 3.39
CA ALA A 81 0.80 -18.33 2.73
C ALA A 81 0.06 -19.17 3.78
N ASN A 82 -1.24 -19.42 3.55
CA ASN A 82 -2.15 -20.16 4.43
C ASN A 82 -2.69 -19.38 5.64
N ALA A 83 -2.99 -18.09 5.47
CA ALA A 83 -3.76 -17.38 6.48
C ALA A 83 -5.13 -18.06 6.68
N ALA A 84 -5.37 -18.60 7.88
CA ALA A 84 -6.56 -19.39 8.19
C ALA A 84 -7.84 -18.54 8.19
N ASP A 85 -7.73 -17.26 8.54
CA ASP A 85 -8.88 -16.38 8.74
C ASP A 85 -8.67 -14.99 8.10
N LEU A 86 -9.74 -14.41 7.57
CA LEU A 86 -9.75 -13.05 7.00
C LEU A 86 -9.22 -11.95 7.96
N PRO A 87 -9.49 -11.95 9.28
CA PRO A 87 -8.91 -10.97 10.19
C PRO A 87 -7.38 -11.01 10.22
N ALA A 88 -6.76 -12.18 10.07
CA ALA A 88 -5.31 -12.31 10.03
C ALA A 88 -4.72 -11.68 8.76
N ILE A 89 -5.42 -11.83 7.63
CA ILE A 89 -5.05 -11.20 6.34
C ILE A 89 -5.18 -9.67 6.46
N LEU A 90 -6.23 -9.19 7.12
CA LEU A 90 -6.44 -7.77 7.36
C LEU A 90 -5.37 -7.16 8.25
N GLY A 91 -5.00 -7.83 9.35
CA GLY A 91 -3.92 -7.39 10.22
C GLY A 91 -2.56 -7.33 9.50
N ALA A 92 -2.28 -8.27 8.60
CA ALA A 92 -1.03 -8.29 7.83
C ALA A 92 -0.94 -7.14 6.79
N SER A 93 -2.08 -6.75 6.22
CA SER A 93 -2.16 -5.69 5.20
C SER A 93 -2.42 -4.30 5.76
N GLU A 94 -2.73 -4.16 7.05
CA GLU A 94 -3.15 -2.91 7.71
C GLU A 94 -2.21 -1.74 7.45
N ILE A 95 -0.89 -2.00 7.46
CA ILE A 95 0.15 -0.99 7.27
C ILE A 95 0.05 -0.31 5.89
N TYR A 96 -0.53 -0.97 4.89
CA TYR A 96 -0.64 -0.46 3.52
C TYR A 96 -2.05 0.01 3.17
N LEU A 97 -3.02 -0.12 4.07
CA LEU A 97 -4.41 0.27 3.84
C LEU A 97 -4.65 1.70 4.35
N ASP A 98 -5.45 2.46 3.59
CA ASP A 98 -5.93 3.76 4.06
C ASP A 98 -7.05 3.57 5.10
N GLY A 99 -7.36 4.63 5.86
CA GLY A 99 -8.43 4.57 6.86
C GLY A 99 -9.79 4.14 6.28
N ASP A 100 -10.13 4.61 5.08
CA ASP A 100 -11.38 4.23 4.39
C ASP A 100 -11.33 2.80 3.84
N ALA A 101 -10.19 2.35 3.32
CA ALA A 101 -9.98 0.99 2.81
C ALA A 101 -10.09 -0.01 3.97
N LYS A 102 -9.41 0.30 5.07
CA LYS A 102 -9.39 -0.48 6.30
C LYS A 102 -10.80 -0.63 6.87
N ARG A 103 -11.55 0.46 7.04
CA ARG A 103 -12.95 0.40 7.52
C ARG A 103 -13.84 -0.43 6.62
N THR A 104 -13.68 -0.28 5.30
CA THR A 104 -14.44 -1.05 4.30
C THR A 104 -14.16 -2.55 4.45
N LEU A 105 -12.89 -2.92 4.62
CA LEU A 105 -12.47 -4.30 4.82
C LEU A 105 -12.87 -4.85 6.19
N GLU A 106 -12.78 -4.07 7.27
CA GLU A 106 -13.26 -4.44 8.61
C GLU A 106 -14.76 -4.77 8.58
N SER A 107 -15.57 -3.93 7.92
CA SER A 107 -16.99 -4.21 7.68
C SER A 107 -17.19 -5.48 6.89
N PHE A 108 -16.45 -5.69 5.80
CA PHE A 108 -16.51 -6.91 5.01
C PHE A 108 -16.21 -8.16 5.83
N VAL A 109 -15.10 -8.17 6.57
CA VAL A 109 -14.68 -9.31 7.40
C VAL A 109 -15.71 -9.64 8.48
N ARG A 110 -16.39 -8.63 9.02
CA ARG A 110 -17.44 -8.81 10.03
C ARG A 110 -18.77 -9.30 9.45
N GLU A 111 -19.10 -8.86 8.23
CA GLU A 111 -20.41 -9.10 7.62
C GLU A 111 -20.45 -10.33 6.72
N ILE A 112 -19.30 -10.80 6.22
CA ILE A 112 -19.25 -11.98 5.36
C ILE A 112 -19.49 -13.27 6.17
N GLY A 113 -20.25 -14.20 5.59
CA GLY A 113 -20.70 -15.42 6.28
C GLY A 113 -22.01 -15.27 7.05
N ALA A 114 -22.50 -14.04 7.29
CA ALA A 114 -23.80 -13.78 7.92
C ALA A 114 -24.86 -13.40 6.88
N GLY A 115 -25.63 -14.36 6.39
CA GLY A 115 -26.80 -14.13 5.54
C GLY A 115 -26.93 -15.09 4.36
N TYR A 116 -27.94 -14.84 3.52
CA TYR A 116 -28.25 -15.68 2.36
C TYR A 116 -27.25 -15.45 1.20
N ARG A 117 -27.06 -16.47 0.35
CA ARG A 117 -26.13 -16.44 -0.79
C ARG A 117 -26.26 -15.18 -1.65
N GLU A 118 -27.47 -14.81 -2.08
CA GLU A 118 -27.67 -13.64 -2.94
C GLU A 118 -27.24 -12.33 -2.26
N GLU A 119 -27.47 -12.20 -0.96
CA GLU A 119 -27.04 -11.03 -0.20
C GLU A 119 -25.53 -10.99 -0.01
N GLN A 120 -24.89 -12.15 0.14
CA GLN A 120 -23.43 -12.25 0.22
C GLN A 120 -22.78 -11.88 -1.12
N LEU A 121 -23.34 -12.33 -2.25
CA LEU A 121 -22.85 -11.95 -3.59
C LEU A 121 -23.02 -10.46 -3.84
N LYS A 122 -24.20 -9.88 -3.53
CA LYS A 122 -24.44 -8.43 -3.63
C LYS A 122 -23.49 -7.63 -2.74
N ARG A 123 -23.19 -8.12 -1.53
CA ARG A 123 -22.20 -7.50 -0.63
C ARG A 123 -20.80 -7.55 -1.22
N CYS A 124 -20.35 -8.70 -1.74
CA CYS A 124 -19.05 -8.82 -2.39
C CYS A 124 -18.92 -7.82 -3.55
N ASP A 125 -19.96 -7.70 -4.39
CA ASP A 125 -19.99 -6.73 -5.49
C ASP A 125 -19.90 -5.28 -5.00
N PHE A 126 -20.63 -4.94 -3.93
CA PHE A 126 -20.57 -3.63 -3.31
C PHE A 126 -19.17 -3.29 -2.79
N PHE A 127 -18.54 -4.21 -2.06
CA PHE A 127 -17.20 -4.01 -1.51
C PHE A 127 -16.12 -3.93 -2.60
N VAL A 128 -16.22 -4.74 -3.65
CA VAL A 128 -15.34 -4.65 -4.83
C VAL A 128 -15.50 -3.29 -5.52
N ALA A 129 -16.72 -2.80 -5.71
CA ALA A 129 -16.95 -1.49 -6.31
C ALA A 129 -16.36 -0.36 -5.45
N SER A 130 -16.52 -0.42 -4.13
CA SER A 130 -15.95 0.55 -3.20
C SER A 130 -14.41 0.55 -3.25
N LEU A 131 -13.77 -0.63 -3.20
CA LEU A 131 -12.32 -0.74 -3.27
C LEU A 131 -11.75 -0.28 -4.62
N ARG A 132 -12.45 -0.55 -5.73
CA ARG A 132 -12.07 -0.04 -7.06
C ARG A 132 -12.12 1.49 -7.13
N SER A 133 -13.15 2.11 -6.53
CA SER A 133 -13.23 3.58 -6.44
C SER A 133 -12.04 4.16 -5.66
N GLN A 134 -11.61 3.49 -4.59
CA GLN A 134 -10.43 3.92 -3.84
C GLN A 134 -9.13 3.71 -4.61
N ARG A 135 -8.99 2.59 -5.33
CA ARG A 135 -7.86 2.31 -6.22
C ARG A 135 -7.69 3.41 -7.27
N GLU A 136 -8.78 3.84 -7.91
CA GLU A 136 -8.75 4.91 -8.92
C GLU A 136 -8.27 6.24 -8.32
N LYS A 137 -8.72 6.59 -7.11
CA LYS A 137 -8.26 7.80 -6.40
C LYS A 137 -6.76 7.75 -6.11
N ILE A 138 -6.25 6.60 -5.67
CA ILE A 138 -4.82 6.39 -5.38
C ILE A 138 -3.99 6.45 -6.68
N ALA A 139 -4.46 5.78 -7.74
CA ALA A 139 -3.80 5.77 -9.04
C ALA A 139 -3.73 7.17 -9.65
N ALA A 140 -4.78 7.99 -9.51
CA ALA A 140 -4.80 9.37 -9.98
C ALA A 140 -3.84 10.29 -9.21
N ALA A 141 -3.60 10.04 -7.92
CA ALA A 141 -2.73 10.86 -7.07
C ALA A 141 -1.23 10.55 -7.21
N LEU A 142 -0.89 9.34 -7.70
CA LEU A 142 0.48 8.81 -7.81
C LEU A 142 1.47 9.67 -8.63
N PRO A 143 1.14 10.15 -9.85
CA PRO A 143 2.09 10.95 -10.64
C PRO A 143 2.33 12.34 -10.05
N LEU A 144 1.38 12.88 -9.28
CA LEU A 144 1.46 14.20 -8.67
C LEU A 144 2.37 14.18 -7.44
N ARG A 145 2.19 13.19 -6.55
CA ARG A 145 3.00 13.03 -5.34
C ARG A 145 4.47 12.74 -5.66
N THR A 146 4.71 11.88 -6.65
CA THR A 146 6.07 11.56 -7.11
C THR A 146 6.80 12.78 -7.68
N ARG A 147 6.11 13.61 -8.47
CA ARG A 147 6.67 14.87 -8.98
C ARG A 147 6.95 15.87 -7.86
N LEU A 148 6.04 16.03 -6.90
CA LEU A 148 6.22 16.95 -5.77
C LEU A 148 7.43 16.59 -4.90
N CYS A 149 7.61 15.30 -4.57
CA CYS A 149 8.78 14.84 -3.83
C CYS A 149 10.08 15.11 -4.60
N ALA A 150 10.10 14.85 -5.91
CA ALA A 150 11.27 15.14 -6.76
C ALA A 150 11.58 16.64 -6.80
N THR A 151 10.58 17.50 -6.98
CA THR A 151 10.76 18.96 -7.00
C THR A 151 11.22 19.51 -5.65
N LEU A 152 10.68 19.00 -4.54
CA LEU A 152 11.11 19.41 -3.20
C LEU A 152 12.56 19.03 -2.92
N CYS A 153 12.99 17.83 -3.34
CA CYS A 153 14.39 17.41 -3.20
C CYS A 153 15.34 18.32 -4.01
N ILE A 154 14.94 18.69 -5.24
CA ILE A 154 15.72 19.62 -6.07
C ILE A 154 15.78 21.01 -5.43
N CYS A 155 14.66 21.52 -4.90
CA CYS A 155 14.62 22.81 -4.20
C CYS A 155 15.49 22.83 -2.93
N ILE A 156 15.49 21.76 -2.14
CA ILE A 156 16.35 21.65 -0.94
C ILE A 156 17.83 21.58 -1.34
N ALA A 157 18.16 20.85 -2.42
CA ALA A 157 19.52 20.79 -2.95
C ALA A 157 20.01 22.16 -3.44
N LEU A 158 19.15 22.91 -4.13
CA LEU A 158 19.44 24.28 -4.58
C LEU A 158 19.57 25.25 -3.40
N ALA A 159 18.66 25.19 -2.42
CA ALA A 159 18.68 26.04 -1.24
C ALA A 159 19.93 25.80 -0.39
N THR A 160 20.35 24.55 -0.22
CA THR A 160 21.60 24.21 0.47
C THR A 160 22.81 24.70 -0.32
N ALA A 161 22.84 24.52 -1.65
CA ALA A 161 23.91 25.05 -2.50
C ALA A 161 24.05 26.58 -2.40
N ILE A 162 22.93 27.31 -2.32
CA ILE A 162 22.92 28.78 -2.15
C ILE A 162 23.34 29.19 -0.73
N LEU A 163 22.88 28.50 0.32
CA LEU A 163 23.28 28.78 1.71
C LEU A 163 24.75 28.45 2.00
N LEU A 164 25.32 27.52 1.25
CA LEU A 164 26.71 27.08 1.39
C LEU A 164 27.73 27.94 0.64
N TRP A 165 27.27 28.72 -0.34
CA TRP A 165 28.07 29.63 -1.15
C TRP A 165 28.23 30.98 -0.43
#